data_AF-A0A8T6YGG7-F1
#
_entry.id   AF-A0A8T6YGG7-F1
#
_cell.length_a   1.000
_cell.length_b   1.000
_cell.length_c   1.000
_cell.angle_alpha   90.00
_cell.angle_beta   90.00
_cell.angle_gamma   90.00
#
_symmetry.space_group_name_H-M   'P 1'
#
loop_
_entity.id
_entity.type
_entity.pdbx_description
1 polymer ?
#
loop_
_entity_poly.entity_id
_entity_poly.type
_entity_poly.pdbx_seq_one_letter_code
_entity_poly.pdbx_strand_id
1 'polypeptide(L)'
;MERTQVKTKLWLVNSKGEPIMGEGKASLLKAIKEEGSLNKACKKEKISYKHAWLLLKEIEEGVEEPVIIKKRGGKDQGTFLTEKAMNLLDVYNTYQNILAQTVYDRTFWEVIGLKISARNQMIGKVLDIEKGDIVAKVKIQIEPATITAVITKEAAEALDIKKNDKVTAIVKATEVMIGKE
;
A
#
# COMPACT_ATOMS: atom_id res chain seq x y z
N MET A 1 20.69 9.86 27.10
CA MET A 1 20.09 8.51 27.17
C MET A 1 19.72 8.11 25.75
N GLU A 2 20.27 7.00 25.23
CA GLU A 2 19.77 6.42 23.97
C GLU A 2 18.28 6.10 24.13
N ARG A 3 17.45 6.64 23.25
CA ARG A 3 16.02 6.30 23.22
C ARG A 3 15.89 4.85 22.78
N THR A 4 15.19 4.03 23.54
CA THR A 4 14.82 2.67 23.14
C THR A 4 14.16 2.68 21.77
N GLN A 5 14.71 1.94 20.81
CA GLN A 5 14.16 1.81 19.46
C GLN A 5 13.40 0.48 19.34
N VAL A 6 12.14 0.54 18.92
CA VAL A 6 11.37 -0.68 18.58
C VAL A 6 11.75 -1.10 17.16
N LYS A 7 12.03 -2.39 16.98
CA LYS A 7 12.24 -3.00 15.66
C LYS A 7 11.24 -4.14 15.50
N THR A 8 10.65 -4.26 14.32
CA THR A 8 9.68 -5.30 14.00
C THR A 8 10.20 -6.14 12.84
N LYS A 9 9.87 -7.44 12.87
CA LYS A 9 10.12 -8.36 11.76
C LYS A 9 8.78 -8.97 11.37
N LEU A 10 8.38 -8.78 10.12
CA LEU A 10 7.14 -9.31 9.56
C LEU A 10 7.47 -10.46 8.61
N TRP A 11 6.70 -11.54 8.72
CA TRP A 11 6.64 -12.59 7.70
C TRP A 11 5.20 -13.05 7.51
N LEU A 12 4.83 -13.34 6.27
CA LEU A 12 3.56 -14.00 5.94
C LEU A 12 3.80 -15.51 5.93
N VAL A 13 2.80 -16.25 6.36
CA VAL A 13 2.79 -17.71 6.34
C VAL A 13 1.68 -18.24 5.45
N ASN A 14 1.86 -19.44 4.89
CA ASN A 14 0.77 -20.16 4.22
C ASN A 14 -0.18 -20.82 5.26
N SER A 15 -1.20 -21.52 4.76
CA SER A 15 -2.16 -22.26 5.60
C SER A 15 -1.54 -23.37 6.43
N LYS A 16 -0.34 -23.85 6.06
CA LYS A 16 0.43 -24.87 6.80
C LYS A 16 1.34 -24.24 7.87
N GLY A 17 1.36 -22.91 7.98
CA GLY A 17 2.22 -22.16 8.92
C GLY A 17 3.65 -21.93 8.42
N GLU A 18 3.96 -22.25 7.17
CA GLU A 18 5.30 -22.12 6.60
C GLU A 18 5.54 -20.68 6.10
N PRO A 19 6.71 -20.06 6.35
CA PRO A 19 6.98 -18.69 5.92
C PRO A 19 7.11 -18.54 4.40
N ILE A 20 6.19 -17.79 3.80
CA ILE A 20 6.15 -17.56 2.33
C ILE A 20 6.77 -16.23 1.93
N MET A 21 6.67 -15.20 2.77
CA MET A 21 7.09 -13.84 2.45
C MET A 21 7.73 -13.18 3.67
N GLY A 22 8.81 -12.43 3.45
CA GLY A 22 9.47 -11.58 4.44
C GLY A 22 10.21 -10.45 3.73
N GLU A 23 10.94 -9.61 4.46
CA GLU A 23 11.58 -8.40 3.92
C GLU A 23 12.41 -8.64 2.65
N GLY A 24 13.32 -9.62 2.66
CA GLY A 24 14.16 -9.90 1.49
C GLY A 24 13.38 -10.36 0.25
N LYS A 25 12.35 -11.21 0.45
CA LYS A 25 11.47 -11.69 -0.63
C LYS A 25 10.61 -10.55 -1.19
N ALA A 26 10.05 -9.71 -0.31
CA ALA A 26 9.23 -8.57 -0.69
C ALA A 26 10.05 -7.51 -1.44
N SER A 27 11.26 -7.22 -0.98
CA SER A 27 12.17 -6.27 -1.63
C SER A 27 12.56 -6.74 -3.04
N LEU A 28 12.84 -8.04 -3.21
CA LEU A 28 13.08 -8.62 -4.53
C LEU A 28 11.87 -8.49 -5.46
N LEU A 29 10.64 -8.85 -5.00
CA LEU A 29 9.45 -8.71 -5.83
C LEU A 29 9.20 -7.25 -6.23
N LYS A 30 9.37 -6.32 -5.29
CA LYS A 30 9.24 -4.88 -5.55
C LYS A 30 10.24 -4.42 -6.62
N ALA A 31 11.50 -4.83 -6.50
CA ALA A 31 12.52 -4.51 -7.50
C ALA A 31 12.20 -5.11 -8.88
N ILE A 32 11.66 -6.33 -8.95
CA ILE A 32 11.20 -6.91 -10.23
C ILE A 32 10.05 -6.10 -10.84
N LYS A 33 9.07 -5.70 -10.02
CA LYS A 33 7.92 -4.86 -10.44
C LYS A 33 8.38 -3.53 -11.02
N GLU A 34 9.36 -2.88 -10.41
CA GLU A 34 9.88 -1.57 -10.83
C GLU A 34 10.81 -1.67 -12.06
N GLU A 35 11.67 -2.67 -12.12
CA GLU A 35 12.72 -2.77 -13.14
C GLU A 35 12.29 -3.53 -14.40
N GLY A 36 11.25 -4.37 -14.31
CA GLY A 36 10.85 -5.30 -15.37
C GLY A 36 11.93 -6.35 -15.72
N SER A 37 12.93 -6.54 -14.85
CA SER A 37 14.09 -7.39 -15.11
C SER A 37 14.65 -7.99 -13.82
N LEU A 38 14.70 -9.31 -13.76
CA LEU A 38 15.30 -10.02 -12.61
C LEU A 38 16.78 -9.67 -12.40
N ASN A 39 17.54 -9.47 -13.49
CA ASN A 39 18.96 -9.10 -13.40
C ASN A 39 19.15 -7.70 -12.79
N LYS A 40 18.33 -6.72 -13.19
CA LYS A 40 18.38 -5.38 -12.61
C LYS A 40 17.92 -5.40 -11.16
N ALA A 41 16.87 -6.15 -10.85
CA ALA A 41 16.41 -6.36 -9.48
C ALA A 41 17.52 -6.94 -8.58
N CYS A 42 18.24 -7.98 -9.02
CA CYS A 42 19.37 -8.54 -8.29
C CYS A 42 20.46 -7.50 -7.99
N LYS A 43 20.80 -6.65 -8.98
CA LYS A 43 21.79 -5.58 -8.80
C LYS A 43 21.32 -4.53 -7.79
N LYS A 44 20.05 -4.14 -7.84
CA LYS A 44 19.43 -3.18 -6.92
C LYS A 44 19.43 -3.69 -5.48
N GLU A 45 19.01 -4.94 -5.30
CA GLU A 45 18.95 -5.62 -4.01
C GLU A 45 20.31 -6.12 -3.50
N LYS A 46 21.38 -5.97 -4.31
CA LYS A 46 22.74 -6.46 -4.01
C LYS A 46 22.78 -7.95 -3.68
N ILE A 47 21.96 -8.76 -4.35
CA ILE A 47 21.93 -10.22 -4.21
C ILE A 47 22.39 -10.93 -5.49
N SER A 48 22.88 -12.16 -5.35
CA SER A 48 23.22 -12.97 -6.52
C SER A 48 21.96 -13.44 -7.26
N TYR A 49 22.08 -13.63 -8.57
CA TYR A 49 20.99 -14.18 -9.39
C TYR A 49 20.52 -15.55 -8.89
N LYS A 50 21.47 -16.39 -8.44
CA LYS A 50 21.17 -17.70 -7.83
C LYS A 50 20.34 -17.55 -6.56
N HIS A 51 20.68 -16.59 -5.69
CA HIS A 51 19.93 -16.33 -4.48
C HIS A 51 18.52 -15.80 -4.79
N ALA A 52 18.39 -14.90 -5.77
CA ALA A 52 17.08 -14.41 -6.21
C ALA A 52 16.17 -15.54 -6.71
N TRP A 53 16.71 -16.49 -7.50
CA TRP A 53 15.97 -17.67 -7.93
C TRP A 53 15.52 -18.56 -6.77
N LEU A 54 16.38 -18.77 -5.78
CA LEU A 54 16.03 -19.54 -4.58
C LEU A 54 14.86 -18.86 -3.84
N LEU A 55 14.93 -17.55 -3.63
CA LEU A 55 13.87 -16.78 -2.98
C LEU A 55 12.55 -16.88 -3.76
N LEU A 56 12.57 -16.76 -5.08
CA LEU A 56 11.37 -16.90 -5.92
C LEU A 56 10.77 -18.30 -5.78
N LYS A 57 11.59 -19.36 -5.85
CA LYS A 57 11.14 -20.74 -5.72
C LYS A 57 10.49 -21.02 -4.37
N GLU A 58 11.07 -20.50 -3.28
CA GLU A 58 10.47 -20.63 -1.95
C GLU A 58 9.10 -19.94 -1.85
N ILE A 59 8.90 -18.81 -2.54
CA ILE A 59 7.57 -18.18 -2.60
C ILE A 59 6.62 -19.07 -3.41
N GLU A 60 7.03 -19.56 -4.58
CA GLU A 60 6.23 -20.43 -5.45
C GLU A 60 5.81 -21.72 -4.76
N GLU A 61 6.71 -22.36 -4.01
CA GLU A 61 6.40 -23.54 -3.18
C GLU A 61 5.37 -23.21 -2.10
N GLY A 62 5.49 -22.04 -1.48
CA GLY A 62 4.59 -21.58 -0.42
C GLY A 62 3.19 -21.20 -0.90
N VAL A 63 3.06 -20.66 -2.12
CA VAL A 63 1.78 -20.23 -2.71
C VAL A 63 1.19 -21.22 -3.71
N GLU A 64 1.91 -22.30 -4.01
CA GLU A 64 1.56 -23.37 -4.95
C GLU A 64 1.29 -22.86 -6.38
N GLU A 65 1.88 -21.73 -6.76
CA GLU A 65 1.68 -21.05 -8.05
C GLU A 65 2.93 -20.27 -8.50
N PRO A 66 3.16 -20.08 -9.81
CA PRO A 66 4.24 -19.22 -10.30
C PRO A 66 4.10 -17.77 -9.82
N VAL A 67 5.23 -17.14 -9.50
CA VAL A 67 5.27 -15.73 -9.03
C VAL A 67 5.78 -14.76 -10.08
N ILE A 68 6.35 -15.26 -11.18
CA ILE A 68 6.85 -14.46 -12.29
C ILE A 68 6.35 -14.92 -13.66
N ILE A 69 6.25 -13.98 -14.59
CA ILE A 69 5.98 -14.19 -16.01
C ILE A 69 7.17 -13.65 -16.81
N LYS A 70 7.69 -14.47 -17.73
CA LYS A 70 8.75 -14.06 -18.66
C LYS A 70 8.17 -13.78 -20.05
N LYS A 71 8.44 -12.59 -20.59
CA LYS A 71 8.16 -12.23 -21.98
C LYS A 71 9.47 -12.19 -22.76
N ARG A 72 9.52 -12.84 -23.93
CA ARG A 72 10.70 -12.92 -24.81
C ARG A 72 10.44 -12.16 -26.10
N GLY A 73 11.44 -11.40 -26.56
CA GLY A 73 11.40 -10.68 -27.83
C GLY A 73 10.57 -9.39 -27.78
N GLY A 74 10.96 -8.41 -28.60
CA GLY A 74 10.27 -7.12 -28.71
C GLY A 74 10.52 -6.15 -27.56
N LYS A 75 9.77 -5.04 -27.58
CA LYS A 75 9.92 -3.91 -26.64
C LYS A 75 9.45 -4.24 -25.21
N ASP A 76 8.54 -5.20 -25.05
CA ASP A 76 7.95 -5.61 -23.78
C ASP A 76 8.59 -6.89 -23.19
N GLN A 77 9.80 -7.23 -23.62
CA GLN A 77 10.53 -8.36 -23.05
C GLN A 77 10.97 -8.06 -21.61
N GLY A 78 10.93 -9.06 -20.74
CA GLY A 78 11.27 -8.85 -19.34
C GLY A 78 10.81 -9.96 -18.41
N THR A 79 10.99 -9.70 -17.12
CA THR A 79 10.45 -10.53 -16.02
C THR A 79 9.48 -9.67 -15.24
N PHE A 80 8.23 -10.12 -15.15
CA PHE A 80 7.13 -9.42 -14.49
C PHE A 80 6.56 -10.30 -13.39
N LEU A 81 5.88 -9.70 -12.41
CA LEU A 81 5.16 -10.45 -11.38
C LEU A 81 3.85 -11.01 -11.94
N THR A 82 3.43 -12.17 -11.44
CA THR A 82 2.04 -12.66 -11.60
C THR A 82 1.09 -11.83 -10.74
N GLU A 83 -0.21 -11.92 -11.01
CA GLU A 83 -1.25 -11.30 -10.18
C GLU A 83 -1.17 -11.78 -8.72
N LYS A 84 -0.96 -13.08 -8.51
CA LYS A 84 -0.77 -13.67 -7.19
C LYS A 84 0.41 -13.05 -6.44
N ALA A 85 1.54 -12.86 -7.13
CA ALA A 85 2.73 -12.24 -6.56
C ALA A 85 2.53 -10.74 -6.25
N MET A 86 1.80 -10.01 -7.11
CA MET A 86 1.43 -8.62 -6.85
C MET A 86 0.54 -8.50 -5.62
N ASN A 87 -0.50 -9.32 -5.51
CA ASN A 87 -1.39 -9.37 -4.35
C ASN A 87 -0.62 -9.70 -3.06
N LEU A 88 0.29 -10.67 -3.11
CA LEU A 88 1.11 -11.04 -1.96
C LEU A 88 2.05 -9.90 -1.52
N LEU A 89 2.67 -9.21 -2.47
CA LEU A 89 3.51 -8.04 -2.21
C LEU A 89 2.69 -6.89 -1.59
N ASP A 90 1.49 -6.64 -2.11
CA ASP A 90 0.60 -5.59 -1.61
C ASP A 90 0.11 -5.90 -0.18
N VAL A 91 -0.22 -7.17 0.12
CA VAL A 91 -0.53 -7.62 1.48
C VAL A 91 0.65 -7.39 2.43
N TYR A 92 1.86 -7.80 2.03
CA TYR A 92 3.05 -7.61 2.85
C TYR A 92 3.31 -6.11 3.14
N ASN A 93 3.30 -5.28 2.10
CA ASN A 93 3.53 -3.84 2.23
C ASN A 93 2.47 -3.17 3.11
N THR A 94 1.21 -3.60 3.02
CA THR A 94 0.13 -3.08 3.86
C THR A 94 0.42 -3.31 5.34
N TYR A 95 0.73 -4.56 5.73
CA TYR A 95 1.05 -4.87 7.12
C TYR A 95 2.38 -4.26 7.57
N GLN A 96 3.39 -4.19 6.69
CA GLN A 96 4.65 -3.53 7.00
C GLN A 96 4.43 -2.04 7.33
N ASN A 97 3.61 -1.34 6.55
CA ASN A 97 3.28 0.06 6.79
C ASN A 97 2.51 0.26 8.10
N ILE A 98 1.53 -0.59 8.38
CA ILE A 98 0.75 -0.54 9.64
C ILE A 98 1.68 -0.74 10.85
N LEU A 99 2.56 -1.75 10.80
CA LEU A 99 3.52 -2.02 11.87
C LEU A 99 4.54 -0.90 12.03
N ALA A 100 5.01 -0.32 10.92
CA ALA A 100 5.93 0.81 10.95
C ALA A 100 5.29 2.01 11.66
N GLN A 101 4.04 2.36 11.35
CA GLN A 101 3.31 3.44 12.01
C GLN A 101 3.12 3.19 13.51
N THR A 102 2.82 1.95 13.90
CA THR A 102 2.68 1.55 15.32
C THR A 102 3.99 1.72 16.10
N VAL A 103 5.15 1.62 15.45
CA VAL A 103 6.46 1.89 16.07
C VAL A 103 6.69 3.38 16.30
N TYR A 104 6.22 4.24 15.40
CA TYR A 104 6.37 5.69 15.50
C TYR A 104 5.40 6.33 16.49
N ASP A 105 4.15 5.89 16.47
CA ASP A 105 3.07 6.41 17.31
C ASP A 105 2.48 5.29 18.17
N ARG A 106 2.69 5.41 19.49
CA ARG A 106 2.21 4.45 20.49
C ARG A 106 0.69 4.43 20.66
N THR A 107 -0.02 5.39 20.07
CA THR A 107 -1.49 5.45 20.05
C THR A 107 -2.08 5.01 18.71
N PHE A 108 -1.25 4.80 17.69
CA PHE A 108 -1.72 4.42 16.35
C PHE A 108 -2.54 3.12 16.35
N TRP A 109 -2.30 2.22 17.30
CA TRP A 109 -3.11 1.01 17.44
C TRP A 109 -4.59 1.30 17.76
N GLU A 110 -4.91 2.45 18.38
CA GLU A 110 -6.29 2.85 18.68
C GLU A 110 -7.09 3.17 17.41
N VAL A 111 -6.39 3.57 16.34
CA VAL A 111 -6.98 3.88 15.03
C VAL A 111 -6.95 2.69 14.06
N ILE A 112 -6.09 1.69 14.27
CA ILE A 112 -6.09 0.47 13.45
C ILE A 112 -7.40 -0.29 13.65
N GLY A 113 -8.25 -0.27 12.63
CA GLY A 113 -9.55 -0.95 12.67
C GLY A 113 -10.63 -0.18 13.46
N LEU A 114 -10.42 1.11 13.72
CA LEU A 114 -11.46 1.98 14.28
C LEU A 114 -12.70 1.94 13.37
N LYS A 115 -13.73 1.21 13.83
CA LYS A 115 -15.03 1.21 13.18
C LYS A 115 -15.77 2.48 13.58
N ILE A 116 -15.80 3.44 12.66
CA ILE A 116 -16.61 4.64 12.82
C ILE A 116 -18.07 4.37 12.42
N SER A 117 -19.01 5.06 13.06
CA SER A 117 -20.46 4.93 12.78
C SER A 117 -20.89 5.58 11.46
N ALA A 118 -20.00 6.32 10.79
CA ALA A 118 -20.26 6.94 9.50
C ALA A 118 -20.52 5.87 8.43
N ARG A 119 -21.76 5.85 7.93
CA ARG A 119 -22.29 4.82 7.02
C ARG A 119 -21.89 5.03 5.56
N ASN A 120 -21.66 6.27 5.16
CA ASN A 120 -21.34 6.61 3.78
C ASN A 120 -19.83 6.77 3.66
N GLN A 121 -19.19 5.81 3.00
CA GLN A 121 -17.75 5.78 2.78
C GLN A 121 -17.49 5.57 1.30
N MET A 122 -16.80 6.52 0.67
CA MET A 122 -16.59 6.54 -0.76
C MET A 122 -15.10 6.69 -1.05
N ILE A 123 -14.50 5.66 -1.66
CA ILE A 123 -13.10 5.68 -2.06
C ILE A 123 -12.97 6.55 -3.30
N GLY A 124 -12.00 7.46 -3.29
CA GLY A 124 -11.74 8.36 -4.39
C GLY A 124 -10.28 8.78 -4.49
N LYS A 125 -10.01 9.63 -5.47
CA LYS A 125 -8.67 10.15 -5.76
C LYS A 125 -8.66 11.67 -5.58
N VAL A 126 -7.66 12.20 -4.89
CA VAL A 126 -7.51 13.65 -4.71
C VAL A 126 -7.16 14.30 -6.05
N LEU A 127 -8.02 15.20 -6.51
CA LEU A 127 -7.82 16.00 -7.73
C LEU A 127 -7.01 17.26 -7.43
N ASP A 128 -7.35 17.94 -6.34
CA ASP A 128 -6.81 19.25 -5.99
C ASP A 128 -7.00 19.57 -4.50
N ILE A 129 -6.14 20.44 -3.98
CA ILE A 129 -6.14 20.86 -2.58
C ILE A 129 -5.90 22.38 -2.54
N GLU A 130 -6.91 23.12 -2.13
CA GLU A 130 -6.81 24.57 -1.91
C GLU A 130 -6.63 24.84 -0.42
N LYS A 131 -5.42 25.24 0.01
CA LYS A 131 -5.14 25.58 1.41
C LYS A 131 -5.32 27.09 1.62
N GLY A 132 -6.38 27.48 2.31
CA GLY A 132 -6.56 28.85 2.82
C GLY A 132 -5.85 29.04 4.17
N ASP A 133 -6.13 30.16 4.84
CA ASP A 133 -5.49 30.48 6.11
C ASP A 133 -5.94 29.59 7.26
N ILE A 134 -7.24 29.25 7.31
CA ILE A 134 -7.86 28.46 8.39
C ILE A 134 -8.40 27.13 7.88
N VAL A 135 -8.96 27.12 6.67
CA VAL A 135 -9.60 25.94 6.07
C VAL A 135 -8.88 25.52 4.80
N ALA A 136 -8.93 24.22 4.52
CA ALA A 136 -8.51 23.62 3.26
C ALA A 136 -9.72 22.98 2.57
N LYS A 137 -9.79 23.13 1.25
CA LYS A 137 -10.75 22.43 0.40
C LYS A 137 -10.04 21.31 -0.34
N VAL A 138 -10.54 20.09 -0.21
CA VAL A 138 -10.00 18.91 -0.88
C VAL A 138 -11.03 18.42 -1.89
N LYS A 139 -10.69 18.47 -3.18
CA LYS A 139 -11.53 17.92 -4.26
C LYS A 139 -11.17 16.47 -4.49
N ILE A 140 -12.16 15.59 -4.40
CA ILE A 140 -12.00 14.14 -4.49
C ILE A 140 -12.87 13.62 -5.63
N GLN A 141 -12.26 12.96 -6.59
CA GLN A 141 -12.94 12.25 -7.66
C GLN A 141 -13.50 10.92 -7.15
N ILE A 142 -14.82 10.73 -7.25
CA ILE A 142 -15.53 9.50 -6.89
C ILE A 142 -16.50 9.22 -8.02
N GLU A 143 -16.21 8.27 -8.90
CA GLU A 143 -17.01 8.07 -10.10
C GLU A 143 -18.50 7.78 -9.80
N PRO A 144 -19.46 8.45 -10.48
CA PRO A 144 -19.30 9.41 -11.58
C PRO A 144 -19.20 10.90 -11.16
N ALA A 145 -19.09 11.20 -9.88
CA ALA A 145 -19.15 12.54 -9.32
C ALA A 145 -17.78 13.07 -8.79
N THR A 146 -17.80 14.30 -8.27
CA THR A 146 -16.71 14.88 -7.50
C THR A 146 -17.27 15.42 -6.19
N ILE A 147 -16.61 15.10 -5.08
CA ILE A 147 -16.97 15.58 -3.75
C ILE A 147 -15.91 16.58 -3.31
N THR A 148 -16.34 17.68 -2.68
CA THR A 148 -15.42 18.64 -2.04
C THR A 148 -15.58 18.52 -0.53
N ALA A 149 -14.50 18.15 0.16
CA ALA A 149 -14.43 18.20 1.61
C ALA A 149 -13.82 19.53 2.05
N VAL A 150 -14.37 20.14 3.10
CA VAL A 150 -13.79 21.30 3.77
C VAL A 150 -13.31 20.84 5.14
N ILE A 151 -12.01 20.97 5.38
CA ILE A 151 -11.36 20.59 6.65
C ILE A 151 -10.49 21.76 7.13
N THR A 152 -9.96 21.70 8.35
CA THR A 152 -8.99 22.71 8.78
C THR A 152 -7.68 22.56 8.02
N LYS A 153 -6.94 23.67 7.88
CA LYS A 153 -5.61 23.67 7.25
C LYS A 153 -4.68 22.69 7.95
N GLU A 154 -4.70 22.69 9.28
CA GLU A 154 -3.86 21.85 10.14
C GLU A 154 -4.17 20.36 9.92
N ALA A 155 -5.45 20.00 9.74
CA ALA A 155 -5.83 18.62 9.44
C ALA A 155 -5.34 18.17 8.06
N ALA A 156 -5.42 19.03 7.04
CA ALA A 156 -4.90 18.74 5.71
C ALA A 156 -3.38 18.55 5.70
N GLU A 157 -2.66 19.32 6.53
CA GLU A 157 -1.20 19.22 6.69
C GLU A 157 -0.79 17.98 7.51
N ALA A 158 -1.50 17.68 8.60
CA ALA A 158 -1.24 16.50 9.41
C ALA A 158 -1.46 15.19 8.64
N LEU A 159 -2.44 15.16 7.74
CA LEU A 159 -2.71 14.02 6.87
C LEU A 159 -1.72 13.90 5.69
N ASP A 160 -0.86 14.89 5.46
CA ASP A 160 0.08 14.97 4.33
C ASP A 160 -0.57 14.66 2.97
N ILE A 161 -1.83 15.10 2.79
CA ILE A 161 -2.62 14.80 1.58
C ILE A 161 -1.98 15.51 0.38
N LYS A 162 -1.77 14.74 -0.68
CA LYS A 162 -1.21 15.20 -1.96
C LYS A 162 -2.16 14.92 -3.11
N LYS A 163 -1.96 15.67 -4.19
CA LYS A 163 -2.64 15.41 -5.45
C LYS A 163 -2.33 13.98 -5.91
N ASN A 164 -3.36 13.28 -6.38
CA ASN A 164 -3.38 11.86 -6.74
C ASN A 164 -3.42 10.85 -5.61
N ASP A 165 -3.44 11.26 -4.34
CA ASP A 165 -3.59 10.32 -3.24
C ASP A 165 -4.94 9.61 -3.28
N LYS A 166 -4.93 8.33 -2.91
CA LYS A 166 -6.13 7.54 -2.71
C LYS A 166 -6.66 7.81 -1.31
N VAL A 167 -7.87 8.35 -1.23
CA VAL A 167 -8.50 8.76 0.04
C VAL A 167 -9.91 8.16 0.13
N THR A 168 -10.46 8.14 1.35
CA THR A 168 -11.87 7.77 1.57
C THR A 168 -12.62 8.98 2.09
N ALA A 169 -13.60 9.46 1.33
CA ALA A 169 -14.55 10.46 1.80
C ALA A 169 -15.55 9.78 2.73
N ILE A 170 -15.70 10.31 3.93
CA ILE A 170 -16.53 9.74 4.99
C ILE A 170 -17.61 10.76 5.33
N VAL A 171 -18.89 10.37 5.20
CA VAL A 171 -20.04 11.23 5.51
C VAL A 171 -20.95 10.51 6.51
N LYS A 172 -21.27 11.18 7.62
CA LYS A 172 -22.21 10.63 8.61
C LYS A 172 -23.61 10.55 8.00
N ALA A 173 -24.36 9.49 8.30
CA ALA A 173 -25.71 9.31 7.74
C ALA A 173 -26.65 10.49 8.03
N THR A 174 -26.49 11.14 9.18
CA THR A 174 -27.31 12.29 9.59
C THR A 174 -26.99 13.59 8.84
N GLU A 175 -25.94 13.62 8.02
CA GLU A 175 -25.53 14.80 7.24
C GLU A 175 -25.91 14.68 5.75
N VAL A 176 -26.48 13.55 5.35
CA VAL A 176 -26.94 13.34 3.98
C VAL A 176 -28.34 13.92 3.82
N MET A 177 -28.51 14.82 2.83
CA MET A 177 -29.81 15.36 2.44
C MET A 177 -30.39 14.58 1.27
N ILE A 178 -31.73 14.45 1.22
CA ILE A 178 -32.46 13.78 0.14
C ILE A 178 -33.29 14.83 -0.61
N GLY A 179 -33.08 14.94 -1.91
CA GLY A 179 -33.96 15.67 -2.83
C GLY A 179 -34.79 14.69 -3.66
N LYS A 180 -36.06 15.03 -3.90
CA LYS A 180 -36.96 14.27 -4.78
C LYS A 180 -37.47 15.20 -5.87
N GLU A 181 -37.52 14.71 -7.10
CA GLU A 181 -38.13 15.38 -8.26
C GLU A 181 -39.67 15.26 -8.27
#